data_AF-A0A3C2DEJ4-F1
#
_entry.id   AF-A0A3C2DEJ4-F1
#
_cell.length_a   1.000
_cell.length_b   1.000
_cell.length_c   1.000
_cell.angle_alpha   90.00
_cell.angle_beta   90.00
_cell.angle_gamma   90.00
#
_symmetry.space_group_name_H-M   'P 1'
#
loop_
_entity.id
_entity.type
_entity.pdbx_description
1 polymer ?
#
loop_
_entity_poly.entity_id
_entity_poly.type
_entity_poly.pdbx_seq_one_letter_code
_entity_poly.pdbx_strand_id
1 'polypeptide(L)'
;LPVTVDDALFEGGSTAASELVRQLATTSDASQRVMVLCSHSDVIPDVVRDVVANGAGLSGGRGCAYSSVWELTVTNGVVDHAHYHQP
;
A
#
# COMPACT_ATOMS: atom_id res chain seq x y z
N LEU A 1 15.75 9.67 -3.01
CA LEU A 1 14.81 10.00 -1.92
C LEU A 1 15.42 9.55 -0.61
N PRO A 2 15.24 10.27 0.51
CA PRO A 2 15.64 9.75 1.82
C PRO A 2 14.89 8.44 2.08
N VAL A 3 15.60 7.45 2.64
CA VAL A 3 15.03 6.15 3.00
C VAL A 3 15.02 6.05 4.51
N THR A 4 13.87 5.71 5.07
CA THR A 4 13.68 5.46 6.50
C THR A 4 13.21 4.02 6.69
N VAL A 5 13.68 3.38 7.74
CA VAL A 5 13.22 2.04 8.13
C VAL A 5 11.97 2.21 9.00
N ASP A 6 10.93 1.43 8.69
CA ASP A 6 9.71 1.33 9.46
C ASP A 6 9.44 -0.15 9.77
N ASP A 7 9.39 -0.49 11.05
CA ASP A 7 9.22 -1.87 11.52
C ASP A 7 7.88 -2.48 11.07
N ALA A 8 6.87 -1.65 10.78
CA ALA A 8 5.58 -2.10 10.27
C ALA A 8 5.67 -2.79 8.91
N LEU A 9 6.75 -2.55 8.15
CA LEU A 9 6.95 -3.08 6.81
C LEU A 9 7.74 -4.40 6.77
N PHE A 10 8.19 -4.92 7.92
CA PHE A 10 8.91 -6.20 7.99
C PHE A 10 8.01 -7.42 7.81
N GLU A 11 8.63 -8.55 7.47
CA GLU A 11 8.00 -9.88 7.34
C GLU A 11 7.10 -10.21 8.55
N GLY A 12 5.90 -10.71 8.27
CA GLY A 12 4.86 -10.97 9.27
C GLY A 12 4.10 -9.72 9.77
N GLY A 13 4.45 -8.52 9.30
CA GLY A 13 3.90 -7.24 9.75
C GLY A 13 2.56 -6.80 9.16
N SER A 14 1.79 -7.68 8.50
CA SER A 14 0.59 -7.34 7.71
C SER A 14 -0.40 -6.39 8.41
N THR A 15 -0.71 -6.61 9.68
CA THR A 15 -1.61 -5.75 10.46
C THR A 15 -1.03 -4.33 10.62
N ALA A 16 0.22 -4.23 11.04
CA ALA A 16 0.89 -2.94 11.25
C ALA A 16 1.08 -2.20 9.92
N ALA A 17 1.44 -2.90 8.84
CA ALA A 17 1.54 -2.33 7.49
C ALA A 17 0.21 -1.75 7.01
N SER A 18 -0.90 -2.45 7.26
CA SER A 18 -2.25 -1.99 6.88
C SER A 18 -2.66 -0.74 7.67
N GLU A 19 -2.34 -0.70 8.98
CA GLU A 19 -2.54 0.49 9.81
C GLU A 19 -1.71 1.69 9.33
N LEU A 20 -0.44 1.46 9.00
CA LEU A 20 0.44 2.48 8.44
C LEU A 20 -0.13 3.06 7.15
N VAL A 21 -0.59 2.22 6.20
CA VAL A 21 -1.20 2.68 4.95
C VAL A 21 -2.43 3.57 5.20
N ARG A 22 -3.28 3.21 6.16
CA ARG A 22 -4.45 4.04 6.54
C ARG A 22 -4.04 5.37 7.18
N GLN A 23 -3.01 5.38 8.03
CA GLN A 23 -2.49 6.61 8.63
C GLN A 23 -1.89 7.54 7.57
N LEU A 24 -1.11 6.97 6.64
CA LEU A 24 -0.53 7.71 5.53
C LEU A 24 -1.62 8.28 4.61
N ALA A 25 -2.69 7.54 4.35
CA ALA A 25 -3.82 8.01 3.56
C ALA A 25 -4.52 9.23 4.19
N THR A 26 -4.61 9.30 5.51
CA THR A 26 -5.29 10.39 6.23
C THR A 26 -4.41 11.64 6.48
N THR A 27 -3.14 11.59 6.11
CA THR A 27 -2.22 12.74 6.26
C THR A 27 -2.65 13.88 5.32
N SER A 28 -2.62 15.13 5.80
CA SER A 28 -3.12 16.32 5.07
C SER A 28 -2.50 16.53 3.69
N ASP A 29 -1.28 16.03 3.48
CA ASP A 29 -0.51 16.17 2.24
C ASP A 29 -0.49 14.88 1.41
N ALA A 30 -1.29 13.87 1.76
CA ALA A 30 -1.27 12.56 1.09
C ALA A 30 -1.57 12.66 -0.41
N SER A 31 -2.44 13.59 -0.82
CA SER A 31 -2.75 13.86 -2.23
C SER A 31 -1.67 14.66 -2.96
N GLN A 32 -0.67 15.19 -2.25
CA GLN A 32 0.39 16.05 -2.79
C GLN A 32 1.77 15.38 -2.81
N ARG A 33 1.87 14.13 -2.33
CA ARG A 33 3.15 13.43 -2.19
C ARG A 33 3.03 11.98 -2.65
N VAL A 34 4.04 11.51 -3.36
CA VAL A 34 4.21 10.08 -3.65
C VAL A 34 5.05 9.47 -2.53
N MET A 35 4.51 8.44 -1.89
CA MET A 35 5.22 7.63 -0.88
C MET A 35 5.46 6.24 -1.45
N VAL A 36 6.67 5.72 -1.27
CA VAL A 36 7.05 4.37 -1.72
C VAL A 36 7.31 3.52 -0.49
N LEU A 37 6.53 2.45 -0.35
CA LEU A 37 6.64 1.46 0.73
C LEU A 37 7.22 0.18 0.11
N CYS A 38 8.31 -0.32 0.67
CA CYS A 38 8.91 -1.58 0.24
C CYS A 38 8.72 -2.60 1.36
N SER A 39 8.18 -3.77 1.02
CA SER A 39 7.89 -4.82 1.98
C SER A 39 7.97 -6.20 1.30
N HIS A 40 7.41 -7.22 1.94
CA HIS A 40 7.59 -8.62 1.62
C HIS A 40 6.35 -9.22 0.96
N SER A 41 6.53 -10.36 0.30
CA SER A 41 5.46 -11.04 -0.45
C SER A 41 4.37 -11.65 0.45
N ASP A 42 4.64 -11.81 1.73
CA ASP A 42 3.66 -12.21 2.76
C ASP A 42 2.86 -11.01 3.29
N VAL A 43 3.40 -9.79 3.24
CA VAL A 43 2.79 -8.56 3.76
C VAL A 43 1.93 -7.83 2.72
N ILE A 44 2.50 -7.58 1.54
CA ILE A 44 1.87 -6.75 0.50
C ILE A 44 0.47 -7.26 0.10
N PRO A 45 0.26 -8.57 -0.14
CA PRO A 45 -1.07 -9.06 -0.50
C PRO A 45 -2.13 -8.84 0.58
N ASP A 46 -1.75 -8.86 1.86
CA ASP A 46 -2.69 -8.62 2.97
C ASP A 46 -3.08 -7.15 3.05
N VAL A 47 -2.13 -6.23 2.87
CA VAL A 47 -2.42 -4.79 2.77
C VAL A 47 -3.38 -4.50 1.63
N VAL A 48 -3.15 -5.11 0.46
CA VAL A 48 -4.05 -4.94 -0.71
C VAL A 48 -5.43 -5.54 -0.44
N ARG A 49 -5.52 -6.69 0.24
CA ARG A 49 -6.80 -7.28 0.64
C ARG A 49 -7.55 -6.37 1.60
N ASP A 50 -6.86 -5.77 2.57
CA ASP A 50 -7.46 -4.84 3.53
C ASP A 50 -8.06 -3.62 2.84
N VAL A 51 -7.32 -2.94 1.96
CA VAL A 51 -7.86 -1.75 1.26
C VAL A 51 -9.04 -2.09 0.34
N VAL A 52 -9.00 -3.26 -0.33
CA VAL A 52 -10.13 -3.74 -1.16
C VAL A 52 -11.33 -4.12 -0.29
N ALA A 53 -11.12 -4.75 0.87
CA ALA A 53 -12.19 -5.04 1.82
C ALA A 53 -12.84 -3.76 2.35
N ASN A 54 -12.08 -2.66 2.40
CA ASN A 54 -12.55 -1.32 2.76
C ASN A 54 -13.16 -0.53 1.58
N GLY A 55 -13.35 -1.17 0.42
CA GLY A 55 -14.10 -0.61 -0.70
C GLY A 55 -13.26 -0.04 -1.84
N ALA A 56 -11.93 -0.17 -1.81
CA ALA A 56 -11.08 0.26 -2.91
C ALA A 56 -11.37 -0.54 -4.20
N GLY A 57 -11.40 0.16 -5.33
CA GLY A 57 -11.39 -0.44 -6.66
C GLY A 57 -10.10 -1.22 -6.92
N LEU A 58 -10.15 -2.18 -7.86
CA LEU A 58 -9.01 -3.01 -8.21
C LEU A 58 -8.81 -3.07 -9.73
N SER A 59 -7.55 -2.99 -10.18
CA SER A 59 -7.19 -3.07 -11.60
C SER A 59 -5.74 -3.52 -11.81
N GLY A 60 -5.30 -3.68 -13.05
CA GLY A 60 -3.92 -4.08 -13.38
C GLY A 60 -3.62 -5.57 -13.16
N GLY A 61 -4.60 -6.34 -12.68
CA GLY A 61 -4.45 -7.78 -12.39
C GLY A 61 -4.32 -8.05 -10.90
N ARG A 62 -3.75 -9.21 -10.56
CA ARG A 62 -3.49 -9.63 -9.18
C ARG A 62 -2.14 -10.34 -9.12
N GLY A 63 -1.26 -9.90 -8.22
CA GLY A 63 0.05 -10.52 -8.06
C GLY A 63 0.88 -9.85 -6.99
N CYS A 64 2.07 -10.43 -6.75
CA CYS A 64 3.10 -9.90 -5.88
C CYS A 64 4.46 -10.52 -6.27
N ALA A 65 4.79 -10.48 -7.57
CA ALA A 65 6.11 -10.89 -8.06
C ALA A 65 7.22 -9.98 -7.50
N TYR A 66 8.45 -10.48 -7.46
CA TYR A 66 9.60 -9.62 -7.15
C TYR A 66 9.63 -8.40 -8.07
N SER A 67 9.96 -7.24 -7.50
CA SER A 67 9.97 -5.93 -8.17
C SER A 67 8.64 -5.44 -8.76
N SER A 68 7.53 -6.15 -8.54
CA SER A 68 6.19 -5.63 -8.89
C SER A 68 5.76 -4.52 -7.94
N VAL A 69 4.80 -3.70 -8.38
CA VAL A 69 4.32 -2.54 -7.62
C VAL A 69 2.80 -2.59 -7.51
N TRP A 70 2.30 -2.26 -6.32
CA TRP A 70 0.92 -1.85 -6.13
C TRP A 70 0.87 -0.33 -5.98
N GLU A 71 0.22 0.34 -6.93
CA GLU A 71 -0.08 1.77 -6.83
C GLU A 71 -1.42 1.94 -6.10
N LEU A 72 -1.42 2.73 -5.03
CA LEU A 72 -2.61 3.04 -4.24
C LEU A 72 -2.99 4.50 -4.46
N THR A 73 -4.21 4.75 -4.94
CA THR A 73 -4.77 6.11 -5.09
C THR A 73 -5.53 6.48 -3.83
N VAL A 74 -5.30 7.69 -3.32
CA VAL A 74 -5.93 8.21 -2.10
C VAL A 74 -6.80 9.41 -2.44
N THR A 75 -8.08 9.33 -2.09
CA THR A 75 -9.05 10.41 -2.21
C THR A 75 -9.73 10.63 -0.87
N ASN A 76 -9.76 11.87 -0.39
CA ASN A 76 -10.41 12.26 0.87
C ASN A 76 -10.00 11.41 2.09
N GLY A 77 -8.71 11.07 2.19
CA GLY A 77 -8.19 10.34 3.35
C GLY A 77 -8.33 8.81 3.27
N VAL A 78 -8.85 8.28 2.16
CA VAL A 78 -9.12 6.85 1.97
C VAL A 78 -8.46 6.35 0.70
N VAL A 79 -7.92 5.14 0.73
CA VAL A 79 -7.47 4.45 -0.49
C VAL A 79 -8.71 4.05 -1.28
N ASP A 80 -8.94 4.67 -2.43
CA ASP A 80 -10.13 4.43 -3.26
C ASP A 80 -9.86 3.48 -4.41
N HIS A 81 -8.58 3.24 -4.76
CA HIS A 81 -8.19 2.36 -5.85
C HIS A 81 -6.80 1.76 -5.64
N ALA A 82 -6.65 0.50 -6.06
CA ALA A 82 -5.39 -0.23 -6.10
C ALA A 82 -5.13 -0.77 -7.52
N HIS A 83 -4.00 -0.41 -8.11
CA HIS A 83 -3.57 -0.87 -9.44
C HIS A 83 -2.28 -1.68 -9.35
N TYR A 84 -2.29 -2.89 -9.91
CA TYR A 84 -1.12 -3.76 -9.98
C TYR A 84 -0.27 -3.47 -11.22
N HIS A 85 1.03 -3.30 -11.04
CA HIS A 85 2.02 -3.23 -12.10
C HIS A 85 2.90 -4.48 -12.07
N GLN A 86 2.99 -5.15 -13.21
CA GLN A 86 4.01 -6.18 -13.42
C GLN A 86 5.41 -5.56 -13.45
N PRO A 87 6.47 -6.34 -13.13
CA PRO A 87 7.86 -5.89 -13.24
C PRO A 87 8.26 -5.42 -14.64
#